data_AF-A0A375IY63-F1
#
_entry.id   AF-A0A375IY63-F1
#
_cell.length_a   1.000
_cell.length_b   1.000
_cell.length_c   1.000
_cell.angle_alpha   90.00
_cell.angle_beta   90.00
_cell.angle_gamma   90.00
#
_symmetry.space_group_name_H-M   'P 1'
#
loop_
_entity.id
_entity.type
_entity.pdbx_description
1 polymer ?
#
loop_
_entity_poly.entity_id
_entity_poly.type
_entity_poly.pdbx_seq_one_letter_code
_entity_poly.pdbx_strand_id
1 'polypeptide(L)'
;MPLRLMTTAAAYPYQPVKERGTLRSFLLALLMHLLLSVVLYYGVSWQSSTPVGAEAELWEEIPAATAPPPPRPQPEPEPVVQPRPAPPPPQVKSKVEDDADIALEQKKRRAEAAAREEAERKEAARKESERKEEARKEALRKEAERKETERREAERKEAQRKEDAKKKAAQQEQDRKEQAERERKEAAEAKAKAQADAKAKAQADAKAKAQADAKAKADADAKAKREAAANAQRKSELARLQALAGGSGAGGGGVGNAAGAGAGGGGKASPGYADRVRRRVKPNIVFTEDVPGNPTAVVSVQLAPDGSLLSARLSKSSGNSGWDNAVLRAVERSDPLPRDENGKAPASFTITFRPKD
;
A
#
# COMPACT_ATOMS: atom_id res chain seq x y z
N MET A 1 -7.85 -68.78 35.65
CA MET A 1 -8.23 -67.36 35.54
C MET A 1 -7.10 -66.62 34.84
N PRO A 2 -7.30 -66.02 33.66
CA PRO A 2 -6.21 -65.46 32.86
C PRO A 2 -5.87 -64.02 33.27
N LEU A 3 -4.56 -63.73 33.32
CA LEU A 3 -3.97 -62.42 33.56
C LEU A 3 -4.15 -61.54 32.31
N ARG A 4 -4.83 -60.40 32.45
CA ARG A 4 -4.98 -59.38 31.40
C ARG A 4 -3.73 -58.49 31.38
N LEU A 5 -2.95 -58.58 30.30
CA LEU A 5 -1.97 -57.57 29.93
C LEU A 5 -2.68 -56.30 29.47
N MET A 6 -2.43 -55.18 30.16
CA MET A 6 -2.81 -53.85 29.71
C MET A 6 -1.74 -53.34 28.75
N THR A 7 -2.02 -53.38 27.45
CA THR A 7 -1.23 -52.70 26.43
C THR A 7 -1.51 -51.20 26.51
N THR A 8 -0.50 -50.42 26.92
CA THR A 8 -0.53 -48.95 26.85
C THR A 8 -0.34 -48.55 25.38
N ALA A 9 -1.40 -48.06 24.74
CA ALA A 9 -1.31 -47.45 23.41
C ALA A 9 -0.63 -46.07 23.53
N ALA A 10 0.57 -45.94 22.96
CA ALA A 10 1.26 -44.67 22.83
C ALA A 10 0.52 -43.78 21.82
N ALA A 11 -0.11 -42.70 22.30
CA ALA A 11 -0.70 -41.68 21.45
C ALA A 11 0.42 -40.85 20.80
N TYR A 12 0.63 -41.04 19.49
CA TYR A 12 1.50 -40.17 18.69
C TYR A 12 0.79 -38.84 18.44
N PRO A 13 1.29 -37.69 18.93
CA PRO A 13 0.69 -36.41 18.56
C PRO A 13 0.93 -36.15 17.07
N TYR A 14 -0.15 -35.97 16.32
CA TYR A 14 -0.12 -35.54 14.93
C TYR A 14 0.57 -34.16 14.86
N GLN A 15 1.79 -34.14 14.33
CA GLN A 15 2.48 -32.88 14.03
C GLN A 15 2.19 -32.52 12.58
N PRO A 16 1.42 -31.45 12.29
CA PRO A 16 1.20 -31.01 10.92
C PRO A 16 2.55 -30.61 10.31
N VAL A 17 2.91 -31.26 9.20
CA VAL A 17 4.11 -30.94 8.42
C VAL A 17 4.00 -29.49 7.95
N LYS A 18 4.96 -28.64 8.31
CA LYS A 18 5.02 -27.26 7.83
C LYS A 18 5.24 -27.28 6.33
N GLU A 19 4.18 -27.01 5.55
CA GLU A 19 4.27 -26.88 4.11
C GLU A 19 5.31 -25.82 3.74
N ARG A 20 6.29 -26.19 2.92
CA ARG A 20 7.28 -25.25 2.39
C ARG A 20 6.60 -24.29 1.42
N GLY A 21 6.30 -23.09 1.91
CA GLY A 21 6.25 -21.85 1.12
C GLY A 21 5.23 -21.80 -0.02
N THR A 22 3.95 -21.99 0.29
CA THR A 22 2.81 -21.72 -0.62
C THR A 22 2.85 -20.32 -1.25
N LEU A 23 3.52 -19.35 -0.61
CA LEU A 23 3.71 -18.01 -1.17
C LEU A 23 4.44 -18.00 -2.52
N ARG A 24 5.40 -18.92 -2.73
CA ARG A 24 6.13 -18.99 -4.01
C ARG A 24 5.25 -19.52 -5.13
N SER A 25 4.41 -20.52 -4.86
CA SER A 25 3.45 -21.04 -5.84
C SER A 25 2.35 -20.02 -6.13
N PHE A 26 1.86 -19.29 -5.13
CA PHE A 26 0.91 -18.19 -5.35
C PHE A 26 1.48 -17.07 -6.21
N LEU A 27 2.71 -16.62 -5.95
CA LEU A 27 3.40 -15.61 -6.77
C LEU A 27 3.58 -16.08 -8.22
N LEU A 28 3.98 -17.33 -8.40
CA LEU A 28 4.24 -17.91 -9.72
C LEU A 28 2.94 -18.12 -10.51
N ALA A 29 1.86 -18.52 -9.83
CA ALA A 29 0.52 -18.60 -10.41
C ALA A 29 0.05 -17.22 -10.87
N LEU A 30 0.19 -16.18 -10.04
CA LEU A 30 -0.23 -14.82 -10.37
C LEU A 30 0.56 -14.26 -11.57
N LEU A 31 1.86 -14.55 -11.63
CA LEU A 31 2.71 -14.22 -12.77
C LEU A 31 2.27 -14.91 -14.06
N MET A 32 1.90 -16.19 -14.02
CA MET A 32 1.36 -16.91 -15.20
C MET A 32 0.03 -16.33 -15.69
N HIS A 33 -0.86 -15.93 -14.79
CA HIS A 33 -2.14 -15.31 -15.18
C HIS A 33 -1.94 -13.91 -15.79
N LEU A 34 -1.00 -13.13 -15.27
CA LEU A 34 -0.59 -11.86 -15.87
C LEU A 34 -0.03 -12.06 -17.29
N LEU A 35 0.83 -13.06 -17.46
CA LEU A 35 1.45 -13.36 -18.76
C LEU A 35 0.38 -13.80 -19.79
N LEU A 36 -0.57 -14.64 -19.38
CA LEU A 36 -1.70 -15.05 -20.22
C LEU A 36 -2.63 -13.87 -20.58
N SER A 37 -2.85 -12.95 -19.63
CA SER A 37 -3.64 -11.73 -19.88
C SER A 37 -2.96 -10.80 -20.88
N VAL A 38 -1.64 -10.66 -20.78
CA VAL A 38 -0.82 -9.90 -21.74
C VAL A 38 -0.89 -10.53 -23.13
N VAL A 39 -0.72 -11.85 -23.24
CA VAL A 39 -0.80 -12.57 -24.53
C VAL A 39 -2.19 -12.44 -25.14
N LEU A 40 -3.27 -12.56 -24.36
CA LEU A 40 -4.63 -12.34 -24.86
C LEU A 40 -4.86 -10.91 -25.30
N TYR A 41 -4.37 -9.92 -24.55
CA TYR A 41 -4.53 -8.51 -24.91
C TYR A 41 -3.85 -8.19 -26.24
N TYR A 42 -2.58 -8.56 -26.39
CA TYR A 42 -1.86 -8.31 -27.64
C TYR A 42 -2.35 -9.22 -28.78
N GLY A 43 -2.70 -10.47 -28.52
CA GLY A 43 -3.19 -11.41 -29.53
C GLY A 43 -4.59 -11.07 -30.07
N VAL A 44 -5.54 -10.71 -29.20
CA VAL A 44 -6.90 -10.32 -29.61
C VAL A 44 -6.90 -8.96 -30.30
N SER A 45 -6.05 -8.03 -29.85
CA SER A 45 -5.89 -6.72 -30.51
C SER A 45 -5.35 -6.82 -31.95
N TRP A 46 -4.66 -7.90 -32.29
CA TRP A 46 -4.14 -8.11 -33.65
C TRP A 46 -5.16 -8.78 -34.59
N GLN A 47 -6.20 -9.43 -34.04
CA GLN A 47 -7.27 -10.07 -34.81
C GLN A 47 -8.51 -9.18 -35.00
N SER A 48 -8.58 -8.03 -34.33
CA SER A 48 -9.58 -7.00 -34.58
C SER A 48 -9.21 -6.13 -35.79
N SER A 49 -8.99 -6.76 -36.94
CA SER A 49 -9.24 -6.09 -38.21
C SER A 49 -10.76 -6.03 -38.36
N THR A 50 -11.34 -4.84 -38.35
CA THR A 50 -12.77 -4.64 -38.63
C THR A 50 -13.12 -5.47 -39.87
N PRO A 51 -14.09 -6.40 -39.83
CA PRO A 51 -14.56 -7.00 -41.06
C PRO A 51 -15.03 -5.85 -41.95
N VAL A 52 -14.30 -5.64 -43.05
CA VAL A 52 -14.74 -4.81 -44.17
C VAL A 52 -16.17 -5.24 -44.45
N GLY A 53 -17.07 -4.26 -44.46
CA GLY A 53 -18.52 -4.43 -44.50
C GLY A 53 -18.92 -5.71 -45.22
N ALA A 54 -19.28 -6.73 -44.44
CA ALA A 54 -20.23 -7.71 -44.91
C ALA A 54 -21.56 -6.97 -44.88
N GLU A 55 -21.81 -6.24 -45.97
CA GLU A 55 -23.14 -5.83 -46.35
C GLU A 55 -23.91 -7.13 -46.49
N ALA A 56 -24.67 -7.47 -45.45
CA ALA A 56 -25.75 -8.41 -45.61
C ALA A 56 -26.75 -7.70 -46.52
N GLU A 57 -26.56 -7.87 -47.82
CA GLU A 57 -27.62 -7.70 -48.80
C GLU A 57 -28.78 -8.58 -48.33
N LEU A 58 -29.69 -7.94 -47.61
CA LEU A 58 -31.02 -8.43 -47.34
C LEU A 58 -31.67 -8.56 -48.71
N TRP A 59 -31.65 -9.77 -49.29
CA TRP A 59 -32.37 -10.06 -50.52
C TRP A 59 -33.86 -9.82 -50.27
N GLU A 60 -34.28 -8.61 -50.62
CA GLU A 60 -35.66 -8.26 -50.84
C GLU A 60 -35.99 -8.66 -52.29
N GLU A 61 -36.91 -9.60 -52.41
CA GLU A 61 -37.40 -10.14 -53.67
C GLU A 61 -38.34 -9.10 -54.31
N ILE A 62 -37.91 -8.48 -55.41
CA ILE A 62 -38.79 -7.68 -56.30
C ILE A 62 -38.35 -7.88 -57.77
N PRO A 63 -39.28 -7.71 -58.73
CA PRO A 63 -39.80 -8.74 -59.61
C PRO A 63 -38.94 -8.94 -60.88
N ALA A 64 -39.13 -10.10 -61.51
CA ALA A 64 -38.69 -10.35 -62.87
C ALA A 64 -39.21 -9.28 -63.83
N ALA A 65 -38.31 -8.42 -64.32
CA ALA A 65 -38.54 -7.59 -65.47
C ALA A 65 -37.70 -8.09 -66.65
N THR A 66 -38.41 -8.37 -67.74
CA THR A 66 -37.93 -8.49 -69.13
C THR A 66 -37.35 -9.85 -69.54
N ALA A 67 -38.24 -10.79 -69.84
CA ALA A 67 -37.98 -11.81 -70.85
C ALA A 67 -38.18 -11.20 -72.27
N PRO A 68 -37.38 -11.60 -73.27
CA PRO A 68 -37.40 -11.06 -74.64
C PRO A 68 -38.69 -11.41 -75.40
N PRO A 69 -39.03 -10.67 -76.47
CA PRO A 69 -40.24 -10.94 -77.25
C PRO A 69 -40.19 -12.32 -77.90
N PRO A 70 -41.33 -13.04 -78.00
CA PRO A 70 -41.37 -14.32 -78.69
C PRO A 70 -41.05 -14.16 -80.19
N PRO A 71 -40.39 -15.15 -80.82
CA PRO A 71 -40.10 -15.12 -82.25
C PRO A 71 -41.38 -15.16 -83.10
N ARG A 72 -41.34 -14.45 -84.22
CA ARG A 72 -42.39 -14.42 -85.26
C ARG A 72 -42.67 -15.83 -85.80
N PRO A 73 -43.94 -16.25 -85.95
CA PRO A 73 -44.28 -17.35 -86.82
C PRO A 73 -44.26 -16.91 -88.31
N GLN A 74 -43.51 -17.63 -89.14
CA GLN A 74 -43.65 -17.73 -90.60
C GLN A 74 -43.78 -19.23 -90.95
N PRO A 75 -44.17 -19.61 -92.18
CA PRO A 75 -45.51 -19.59 -92.75
C PRO A 75 -46.12 -21.01 -92.83
N GLU A 76 -47.41 -21.00 -93.16
CA GLU A 76 -48.35 -22.07 -93.46
C GLU A 76 -47.85 -23.19 -94.41
N PRO A 77 -48.39 -24.42 -94.30
CA PRO A 77 -48.72 -25.21 -95.47
C PRO A 77 -50.24 -25.29 -95.67
N GLU A 78 -50.66 -24.87 -96.87
CA GLU A 78 -52.01 -24.92 -97.41
C GLU A 78 -52.61 -26.33 -97.36
N PRO A 79 -53.95 -26.43 -97.23
CA PRO A 79 -54.64 -27.12 -98.31
C PRO A 79 -55.92 -26.41 -98.78
N VAL A 80 -55.90 -26.11 -100.08
CA VAL A 80 -56.95 -26.37 -101.08
C VAL A 80 -58.36 -25.82 -100.79
N VAL A 81 -58.57 -24.67 -101.42
CA VAL A 81 -59.85 -24.09 -101.81
C VAL A 81 -60.77 -25.11 -102.49
N GLN A 82 -62.00 -25.23 -102.01
CA GLN A 82 -63.17 -25.44 -102.87
C GLN A 82 -64.35 -24.56 -102.42
N PRO A 83 -65.21 -24.12 -103.36
CA PRO A 83 -65.93 -22.86 -103.23
C PRO A 83 -67.41 -23.02 -102.87
N ARG A 84 -67.97 -21.88 -102.42
CA ARG A 84 -69.41 -21.50 -102.36
C ARG A 84 -70.25 -22.09 -101.20
N PRO A 85 -71.41 -21.48 -100.87
CA PRO A 85 -72.01 -20.20 -101.32
C PRO A 85 -72.41 -19.26 -100.17
N ALA A 86 -72.73 -18.02 -100.53
CA ALA A 86 -73.20 -16.96 -99.63
C ALA A 86 -74.44 -17.37 -98.79
N PRO A 87 -74.42 -17.14 -97.47
CA PRO A 87 -75.62 -17.26 -96.65
C PRO A 87 -76.45 -15.94 -96.65
N PRO A 88 -77.79 -16.07 -96.55
CA PRO A 88 -78.77 -14.98 -96.62
C PRO A 88 -78.79 -14.06 -95.39
N PRO A 89 -79.44 -12.87 -95.48
CA PRO A 89 -79.43 -11.80 -94.47
C PRO A 89 -80.09 -12.19 -93.12
N PRO A 90 -79.84 -11.42 -92.04
CA PRO A 90 -79.93 -11.87 -90.66
C PRO A 90 -81.37 -11.99 -90.18
N GLN A 91 -81.67 -13.08 -89.45
CA GLN A 91 -82.88 -13.19 -88.65
C GLN A 91 -82.54 -13.08 -87.16
N VAL A 92 -82.91 -11.93 -86.63
CA VAL A 92 -83.12 -11.64 -85.21
C VAL A 92 -84.15 -12.62 -84.65
N LYS A 93 -83.72 -13.54 -83.78
CA LYS A 93 -84.60 -14.34 -82.91
C LYS A 93 -83.97 -14.37 -81.51
N SER A 94 -84.49 -13.49 -80.65
CA SER A 94 -84.49 -13.53 -79.17
C SER A 94 -83.39 -14.36 -78.49
N LYS A 95 -82.25 -13.71 -78.20
CA LYS A 95 -81.26 -14.17 -77.19
C LYS A 95 -81.05 -13.12 -76.09
N VAL A 96 -82.06 -12.28 -75.84
CA VAL A 96 -81.97 -11.15 -74.91
C VAL A 96 -82.34 -11.55 -73.48
N GLU A 97 -83.06 -12.67 -73.29
CA GLU A 97 -83.52 -13.13 -71.97
C GLU A 97 -82.47 -14.01 -71.26
N ASP A 98 -81.79 -14.94 -71.95
CA ASP A 98 -80.70 -15.75 -71.35
C ASP A 98 -79.46 -14.92 -70.96
N ASP A 99 -79.11 -13.88 -71.73
CA ASP A 99 -77.95 -13.03 -71.46
C ASP A 99 -78.18 -12.11 -70.23
N ALA A 100 -79.43 -11.80 -69.89
CA ALA A 100 -79.79 -11.02 -68.71
C ALA A 100 -79.66 -11.85 -67.42
N ASP A 101 -80.08 -13.13 -67.45
CA ASP A 101 -79.97 -14.04 -66.31
C ASP A 101 -78.52 -14.44 -66.02
N ILE A 102 -77.69 -14.65 -67.06
CA ILE A 102 -76.24 -14.89 -66.92
C ILE A 102 -75.53 -13.68 -66.29
N ALA A 103 -75.93 -12.45 -66.66
CA ALA A 103 -75.34 -11.23 -66.09
C ALA A 103 -75.70 -11.04 -64.61
N LEU A 104 -76.94 -11.38 -64.22
CA LEU A 104 -77.38 -11.34 -62.83
C LEU A 104 -76.67 -12.39 -61.97
N GLU A 105 -76.50 -13.61 -62.47
CA GLU A 105 -75.75 -14.67 -61.76
C GLU A 105 -74.26 -14.32 -61.61
N GLN A 106 -73.63 -13.78 -62.67
CA GLN A 106 -72.24 -13.31 -62.58
C GLN A 106 -72.07 -12.16 -61.58
N LYS A 107 -73.03 -11.22 -61.51
CA LYS A 107 -73.01 -10.13 -60.52
C LYS A 107 -73.14 -10.67 -59.10
N LYS A 108 -74.02 -11.66 -58.87
CA LYS A 108 -74.17 -12.33 -57.57
C LYS A 108 -72.89 -13.08 -57.17
N ARG A 109 -72.26 -13.82 -58.08
CA ARG A 109 -71.00 -14.54 -57.84
C ARG A 109 -69.83 -13.58 -57.54
N ARG A 110 -69.74 -12.44 -58.24
CA ARG A 110 -68.74 -11.40 -57.96
C ARG A 110 -68.96 -10.72 -56.61
N ALA A 111 -70.22 -10.44 -56.25
CA ALA A 111 -70.56 -9.88 -54.94
C ALA A 111 -70.24 -10.87 -53.80
N GLU A 112 -70.53 -12.16 -53.97
CA GLU A 112 -70.18 -13.18 -53.00
C GLU A 112 -68.66 -13.39 -52.90
N ALA A 113 -67.94 -13.39 -54.02
CA ALA A 113 -66.47 -13.46 -54.02
C ALA A 113 -65.83 -12.25 -53.32
N ALA A 114 -66.31 -11.03 -53.59
CA ALA A 114 -65.86 -9.82 -52.91
C ALA A 114 -66.18 -9.85 -51.40
N ALA A 115 -67.36 -10.35 -51.01
CA ALA A 115 -67.71 -10.51 -49.60
C ALA A 115 -66.83 -11.55 -48.88
N ARG A 116 -66.47 -12.66 -49.55
CA ARG A 116 -65.53 -13.66 -49.04
C ARG A 116 -64.11 -13.10 -48.90
N GLU A 117 -63.63 -12.36 -49.90
CA GLU A 117 -62.32 -11.70 -49.84
C GLU A 117 -62.25 -10.63 -48.73
N GLU A 118 -63.30 -9.84 -48.54
CA GLU A 118 -63.36 -8.87 -47.45
C GLU A 118 -63.41 -9.56 -46.07
N ALA A 119 -64.13 -10.68 -45.94
CA ALA A 119 -64.15 -11.47 -44.72
C ALA A 119 -62.77 -12.08 -44.40
N GLU A 120 -62.08 -12.62 -45.41
CA GLU A 120 -60.72 -13.16 -45.26
C GLU A 120 -59.71 -12.06 -44.90
N ARG A 121 -59.78 -10.88 -45.54
CA ARG A 121 -58.95 -9.72 -45.18
C ARG A 121 -59.20 -9.24 -43.76
N LYS A 122 -60.46 -9.22 -43.30
CA LYS A 122 -60.82 -8.88 -41.90
C LYS A 122 -60.31 -9.93 -40.91
N GLU A 123 -60.40 -11.21 -41.25
CA GLU A 123 -59.87 -12.29 -40.41
C GLU A 123 -58.34 -12.25 -40.34
N ALA A 124 -57.67 -12.03 -41.47
CA ALA A 124 -56.21 -11.86 -41.55
C ALA A 124 -55.75 -10.64 -40.72
N ALA A 125 -56.45 -9.50 -40.83
CA ALA A 125 -56.16 -8.31 -40.03
C ALA A 125 -56.36 -8.54 -38.53
N ARG A 126 -57.40 -9.30 -38.12
CA ARG A 126 -57.60 -9.70 -36.72
C ARG A 126 -56.47 -10.61 -36.22
N LYS A 127 -56.13 -11.66 -36.97
CA LYS A 127 -55.02 -12.58 -36.65
C LYS A 127 -53.68 -11.84 -36.56
N GLU A 128 -53.43 -10.88 -37.45
CA GLU A 128 -52.22 -10.05 -37.39
C GLU A 128 -52.22 -9.14 -36.15
N SER A 129 -53.35 -8.54 -35.79
CA SER A 129 -53.47 -7.71 -34.59
C SER A 129 -53.28 -8.51 -33.30
N GLU A 130 -53.82 -9.72 -33.22
CA GLU A 130 -53.64 -10.65 -32.08
C GLU A 130 -52.18 -11.08 -31.96
N ARG A 131 -51.53 -11.45 -33.07
CA ARG A 131 -50.08 -11.76 -33.09
C ARG A 131 -49.23 -10.57 -32.65
N LYS A 132 -49.57 -9.35 -33.09
CA LYS A 132 -48.87 -8.12 -32.65
C LYS A 132 -49.08 -7.84 -31.17
N GLU A 133 -50.27 -8.07 -30.63
CA GLU A 133 -50.56 -7.91 -29.21
C GLU A 133 -49.82 -8.96 -28.36
N GLU A 134 -49.81 -10.22 -28.79
CA GLU A 134 -49.08 -11.30 -28.13
C GLU A 134 -47.57 -11.04 -28.15
N ALA A 135 -47.00 -10.64 -29.30
CA ALA A 135 -45.60 -10.24 -29.41
C ALA A 135 -45.25 -9.05 -28.49
N ARG A 136 -46.14 -8.05 -28.38
CA ARG A 136 -45.97 -6.93 -27.43
C ARG A 136 -46.03 -7.39 -25.97
N LYS A 137 -46.96 -8.29 -25.62
CA LYS A 137 -47.07 -8.86 -24.27
C LYS A 137 -45.83 -9.68 -23.92
N GLU A 138 -45.32 -10.49 -24.85
CA GLU A 138 -44.09 -11.26 -24.66
C GLU A 138 -42.86 -10.36 -24.52
N ALA A 139 -42.75 -9.31 -25.35
CA ALA A 139 -41.67 -8.33 -25.25
C ALA A 139 -41.70 -7.61 -23.89
N LEU A 140 -42.88 -7.20 -23.41
CA LEU A 140 -43.03 -6.55 -22.11
C LEU A 140 -42.72 -7.49 -20.94
N ARG A 141 -43.07 -8.78 -21.05
CA ARG A 141 -42.69 -9.81 -20.07
C ARG A 141 -41.17 -10.02 -20.04
N LYS A 142 -40.52 -10.15 -21.19
CA LYS A 142 -39.06 -10.28 -21.30
C LYS A 142 -38.34 -9.04 -20.76
N GLU A 143 -38.87 -7.85 -21.00
CA GLU A 143 -38.31 -6.62 -20.44
C GLU A 143 -38.49 -6.55 -18.91
N ALA A 144 -39.66 -6.93 -18.40
CA ALA A 144 -39.92 -6.99 -16.96
C ALA A 144 -39.00 -8.00 -16.25
N GLU A 145 -38.81 -9.19 -16.84
CA GLU A 145 -37.89 -10.20 -16.32
C GLU A 145 -36.43 -9.69 -16.31
N ARG A 146 -35.98 -9.06 -17.39
CA ARG A 146 -34.63 -8.44 -17.45
C ARG A 146 -34.44 -7.34 -16.40
N LYS A 147 -35.45 -6.49 -16.19
CA LYS A 147 -35.40 -5.45 -15.15
C LYS A 147 -35.41 -6.07 -13.75
N GLU A 148 -36.12 -7.18 -13.54
CA GLU A 148 -36.13 -7.89 -12.26
C GLU A 148 -34.78 -8.56 -11.99
N THR A 149 -34.16 -9.20 -12.99
CA THR A 149 -32.83 -9.81 -12.83
C THR A 149 -31.75 -8.76 -12.57
N GLU A 150 -31.77 -7.64 -13.29
CA GLU A 150 -30.85 -6.52 -13.07
C GLU A 150 -31.04 -5.92 -11.66
N ARG A 151 -32.29 -5.73 -11.21
CA ARG A 151 -32.57 -5.27 -9.83
C ARG A 151 -32.06 -6.25 -8.79
N ARG A 152 -32.29 -7.56 -8.97
CA ARG A 152 -31.80 -8.61 -8.06
C ARG A 152 -30.27 -8.66 -8.04
N GLU A 153 -29.61 -8.48 -9.18
CA GLU A 153 -28.16 -8.42 -9.24
C GLU A 153 -27.61 -7.16 -8.55
N ALA A 154 -28.26 -6.01 -8.77
CA ALA A 154 -27.91 -4.76 -8.09
C ALA A 154 -28.08 -4.87 -6.56
N GLU A 155 -29.20 -5.43 -6.10
CA GLU A 155 -29.45 -5.67 -4.67
C GLU A 155 -28.42 -6.64 -4.07
N ARG A 156 -28.06 -7.73 -4.78
CA ARG A 156 -27.00 -8.65 -4.35
C ARG A 156 -25.64 -7.97 -4.27
N LYS A 157 -25.27 -7.14 -5.26
CA LYS A 157 -24.01 -6.37 -5.24
C LYS A 157 -24.01 -5.35 -4.10
N GLU A 158 -25.14 -4.70 -3.83
CA GLU A 158 -25.25 -3.77 -2.71
C GLU A 158 -25.16 -4.49 -1.36
N ALA A 159 -25.84 -5.63 -1.20
CA ALA A 159 -25.76 -6.47 -0.02
C ALA A 159 -24.33 -6.96 0.23
N GLN A 160 -23.63 -7.42 -0.82
CA GLN A 160 -22.23 -7.82 -0.74
C GLN A 160 -21.33 -6.66 -0.34
N ARG A 161 -21.49 -5.47 -0.95
CA ARG A 161 -20.73 -4.27 -0.55
C ARG A 161 -20.98 -3.88 0.91
N LYS A 162 -22.22 -3.99 1.39
CA LYS A 162 -22.57 -3.73 2.78
C LYS A 162 -21.95 -4.77 3.72
N GLU A 163 -21.93 -6.03 3.35
CA GLU A 163 -21.28 -7.10 4.12
C GLU A 163 -19.77 -6.91 4.16
N ASP A 164 -19.13 -6.62 3.02
CA ASP A 164 -17.69 -6.36 2.94
C ASP A 164 -17.29 -5.11 3.71
N ALA A 165 -18.11 -4.05 3.65
CA ALA A 165 -17.91 -2.85 4.47
C ALA A 165 -18.03 -3.15 5.96
N LYS A 166 -19.00 -3.97 6.38
CA LYS A 166 -19.15 -4.42 7.77
C LYS A 166 -17.96 -5.28 8.22
N LYS A 167 -17.51 -6.23 7.41
CA LYS A 167 -16.33 -7.06 7.69
C LYS A 167 -15.07 -6.20 7.82
N LYS A 168 -14.87 -5.25 6.91
CA LYS A 168 -13.74 -4.32 6.96
C LYS A 168 -13.80 -3.42 8.19
N ALA A 169 -14.96 -2.90 8.55
CA ALA A 169 -15.15 -2.10 9.76
C ALA A 169 -14.88 -2.93 11.03
N ALA A 170 -15.39 -4.16 11.11
CA ALA A 170 -15.14 -5.07 12.21
C ALA A 170 -13.65 -5.45 12.34
N GLN A 171 -12.97 -5.70 11.22
CA GLN A 171 -11.53 -5.95 11.20
C GLN A 171 -10.75 -4.72 11.68
N GLN A 172 -11.07 -3.53 11.18
CA GLN A 172 -10.42 -2.29 11.63
C GLN A 172 -10.64 -2.03 13.13
N GLU A 173 -11.81 -2.36 13.67
CA GLU A 173 -12.06 -2.24 15.10
C GLU A 173 -11.25 -3.26 15.91
N GLN A 174 -11.13 -4.50 15.44
CA GLN A 174 -10.27 -5.51 16.07
C GLN A 174 -8.80 -5.12 16.02
N ASP A 175 -8.29 -4.68 14.86
CA ASP A 175 -6.90 -4.23 14.70
C ASP A 175 -6.61 -3.04 15.63
N ARG A 176 -7.56 -2.10 15.74
CA ARG A 176 -7.44 -0.95 16.65
C ARG A 176 -7.45 -1.36 18.12
N LYS A 177 -8.30 -2.34 18.50
CA LYS A 177 -8.32 -2.91 19.86
C LYS A 177 -7.03 -3.63 20.19
N GLU A 178 -6.53 -4.45 19.27
CA GLU A 178 -5.26 -5.16 19.44
C GLU A 178 -4.07 -4.20 19.52
N GLN A 179 -4.02 -3.17 18.67
CA GLN A 179 -3.00 -2.14 18.74
C GLN A 179 -3.06 -1.38 20.07
N ALA A 180 -4.26 -0.97 20.52
CA ALA A 180 -4.42 -0.30 21.81
C ALA A 180 -4.03 -1.19 22.99
N GLU A 181 -4.27 -2.51 22.92
CA GLU A 181 -3.83 -3.46 23.94
C GLU A 181 -2.31 -3.63 23.93
N ARG A 182 -1.68 -3.74 22.75
CA ARG A 182 -0.23 -3.81 22.58
C ARG A 182 0.44 -2.55 23.13
N GLU A 183 -0.04 -1.37 22.76
CA GLU A 183 0.46 -0.09 23.28
C GLU A 183 0.28 0.02 24.80
N ARG A 184 -0.84 -0.48 25.36
CA ARG A 184 -1.03 -0.53 26.82
C ARG A 184 -0.04 -1.49 27.49
N LYS A 185 0.22 -2.67 26.92
CA LYS A 185 1.19 -3.63 27.45
C LYS A 185 2.61 -3.07 27.40
N GLU A 186 3.01 -2.50 26.27
CA GLU A 186 4.32 -1.84 26.11
C GLU A 186 4.48 -0.66 27.07
N ALA A 187 3.46 0.18 27.22
CA ALA A 187 3.49 1.29 28.17
C ALA A 187 3.55 0.80 29.64
N ALA A 188 2.87 -0.30 29.97
CA ALA A 188 2.93 -0.91 31.30
C ALA A 188 4.31 -1.51 31.58
N GLU A 189 4.91 -2.21 30.60
CA GLU A 189 6.26 -2.78 30.71
C GLU A 189 7.32 -1.68 30.81
N ALA A 190 7.23 -0.63 30.00
CA ALA A 190 8.13 0.52 30.07
C ALA A 190 8.04 1.22 31.44
N LYS A 191 6.83 1.41 31.97
CA LYS A 191 6.64 1.96 33.33
C LYS A 191 7.21 1.03 34.41
N ALA A 192 7.01 -0.28 34.30
CA ALA A 192 7.55 -1.26 35.24
C ALA A 192 9.08 -1.26 35.24
N LYS A 193 9.71 -1.23 34.04
CA LYS A 193 11.16 -1.15 33.88
C LYS A 193 11.71 0.16 34.44
N ALA A 194 11.09 1.30 34.13
CA ALA A 194 11.49 2.59 34.68
C ALA A 194 11.41 2.64 36.21
N GLN A 195 10.36 2.05 36.80
CA GLN A 195 10.25 1.95 38.27
C GLN A 195 11.28 1.00 38.87
N ALA A 196 11.61 -0.11 38.21
CA ALA A 196 12.64 -1.04 38.64
C ALA A 196 14.03 -0.37 38.60
N ASP A 197 14.36 0.32 37.50
CA ASP A 197 15.63 1.05 37.35
C ASP A 197 15.75 2.18 38.38
N ALA A 198 14.67 2.92 38.64
CA ALA A 198 14.64 3.95 39.68
C ALA A 198 14.84 3.38 41.09
N LYS A 199 14.18 2.25 41.42
CA LYS A 199 14.38 1.55 42.70
C LYS A 199 15.80 1.02 42.83
N ALA A 200 16.36 0.41 41.78
CA ALA A 200 17.71 -0.12 41.77
C ALA A 200 18.75 1.01 41.99
N LYS A 201 18.58 2.14 41.32
CA LYS A 201 19.43 3.32 41.51
C LYS A 201 19.32 3.88 42.92
N ALA A 202 18.12 4.03 43.46
CA ALA A 202 17.91 4.52 44.82
C ALA A 202 18.56 3.58 45.87
N GLN A 203 18.45 2.26 45.69
CA GLN A 203 19.10 1.29 46.57
C GLN A 203 20.64 1.32 46.45
N ALA A 204 21.17 1.46 45.23
CA ALA A 204 22.61 1.60 45.01
C ALA A 204 23.16 2.87 45.67
N ASP A 205 22.50 4.01 45.49
CA ASP A 205 22.89 5.29 46.09
C ASP A 205 22.82 5.24 47.62
N ALA A 206 21.76 4.63 48.19
CA ALA A 206 21.64 4.44 49.63
C ALA A 206 22.74 3.52 50.19
N LYS A 207 23.06 2.43 49.50
CA LYS A 207 24.14 1.51 49.91
C LYS A 207 25.52 2.16 49.80
N ALA A 208 25.77 2.93 48.74
CA ALA A 208 27.01 3.68 48.57
C ALA A 208 27.20 4.72 49.68
N LYS A 209 26.13 5.46 50.02
CA LYS A 209 26.15 6.42 51.13
C LYS A 209 26.41 5.74 52.48
N ALA A 210 25.71 4.65 52.78
CA ALA A 210 25.93 3.90 54.02
C ALA A 210 27.35 3.34 54.14
N GLN A 211 27.95 2.86 53.04
CA GLN A 211 29.33 2.40 53.01
C GLN A 211 30.34 3.55 53.18
N ALA A 212 30.09 4.70 52.57
CA ALA A 212 30.92 5.89 52.74
C ALA A 212 30.89 6.39 54.20
N ASP A 213 29.70 6.47 54.81
CA ASP A 213 29.53 6.89 56.21
C ASP A 213 30.20 5.90 57.18
N ALA A 214 30.06 4.59 56.94
CA ALA A 214 30.71 3.56 57.73
C ALA A 214 32.25 3.61 57.61
N LYS A 215 32.76 3.82 56.39
CA LYS A 215 34.21 3.98 56.16
C LYS A 215 34.75 5.23 56.82
N ALA A 216 34.05 6.37 56.70
CA ALA A 216 34.44 7.62 57.35
C ALA A 216 34.49 7.48 58.87
N LYS A 217 33.51 6.79 59.48
CA LYS A 217 33.52 6.50 60.92
C LYS A 217 34.67 5.59 61.33
N ALA A 218 34.94 4.52 60.57
CA ALA A 218 36.07 3.63 60.84
C ALA A 218 37.42 4.34 60.70
N ASP A 219 37.60 5.18 59.68
CA ASP A 219 38.82 5.95 59.46
C ASP A 219 39.01 7.02 60.57
N ALA A 220 37.94 7.64 61.05
CA ALA A 220 37.97 8.56 62.20
C ALA A 220 38.35 7.84 63.51
N ASP A 221 37.75 6.69 63.80
CA ASP A 221 38.07 5.89 64.99
C ASP A 221 39.52 5.38 64.94
N ALA A 222 40.00 4.96 63.76
CA ALA A 222 41.38 4.55 63.56
C ALA A 222 42.36 5.72 63.75
N LYS A 223 42.03 6.92 63.24
CA LYS A 223 42.82 8.14 63.45
C LYS A 223 42.88 8.52 64.93
N ALA A 224 41.74 8.49 65.63
CA ALA A 224 41.67 8.76 67.07
C ALA A 224 42.52 7.77 67.89
N LYS A 225 42.46 6.47 67.57
CA LYS A 225 43.31 5.45 68.21
C LYS A 225 44.80 5.68 67.95
N ARG A 226 45.19 6.02 66.71
CA ARG A 226 46.59 6.33 66.36
C ARG A 226 47.08 7.58 67.08
N GLU A 227 46.28 8.63 67.15
CA GLU A 227 46.63 9.85 67.89
C GLU A 227 46.74 9.60 69.40
N ALA A 228 45.85 8.80 69.98
CA ALA A 228 45.94 8.40 71.38
C ALA A 228 47.21 7.58 71.65
N ALA A 229 47.54 6.61 70.79
CA ALA A 229 48.76 5.82 70.89
C ALA A 229 50.03 6.68 70.74
N ALA A 230 50.05 7.59 69.75
CA ALA A 230 51.18 8.51 69.54
C ALA A 230 51.35 9.49 70.71
N ASN A 231 50.25 9.98 71.30
CA ASN A 231 50.31 10.84 72.49
C ASN A 231 50.79 10.05 73.72
N ALA A 232 50.40 8.79 73.87
CA ALA A 232 50.91 7.91 74.92
C ALA A 232 52.42 7.68 74.76
N GLN A 233 52.88 7.38 73.54
CA GLN A 233 54.32 7.28 73.22
C GLN A 233 55.07 8.57 73.50
N ARG A 234 54.54 9.73 73.06
CA ARG A 234 55.17 11.03 73.32
C ARG A 234 55.27 11.33 74.82
N LYS A 235 54.27 10.95 75.62
CA LYS A 235 54.32 11.05 77.08
C LYS A 235 55.37 10.13 77.69
N SER A 236 55.51 8.87 77.20
CA SER A 236 56.58 7.98 77.67
C SER A 236 57.97 8.47 77.27
N GLU A 237 58.13 8.99 76.05
CA GLU A 237 59.38 9.61 75.60
C GLU A 237 59.73 10.83 76.44
N LEU A 238 58.77 11.70 76.73
CA LEU A 238 58.98 12.85 77.62
C LEU A 238 59.33 12.41 79.03
N ALA A 239 58.67 11.39 79.60
CA ALA A 239 59.03 10.85 80.91
C ALA A 239 60.44 10.23 80.90
N ARG A 240 60.82 9.52 79.83
CA ARG A 240 62.17 8.99 79.64
C ARG A 240 63.20 10.10 79.48
N LEU A 241 62.89 11.14 78.71
CA LEU A 241 63.72 12.34 78.56
C LEU A 241 63.76 13.18 79.81
N GLN A 242 62.77 13.14 80.70
CA GLN A 242 62.80 13.84 81.98
C GLN A 242 63.63 13.05 83.00
N ALA A 243 63.58 11.72 82.95
CA ALA A 243 64.52 10.83 83.64
C ALA A 243 65.96 10.99 83.09
N LEU A 244 66.09 11.16 81.78
CA LEU A 244 67.36 11.44 81.10
C LEU A 244 67.73 12.93 81.11
N ALA A 245 66.87 13.88 81.46
CA ALA A 245 67.22 15.29 81.64
C ALA A 245 67.68 15.55 83.09
N GLY A 246 67.50 14.55 83.96
CA GLY A 246 68.44 14.28 85.04
C GLY A 246 69.84 13.83 84.56
N GLY A 247 70.08 13.74 83.24
CA GLY A 247 71.33 13.27 82.61
C GLY A 247 71.47 13.56 81.10
N SER A 248 71.50 14.86 80.71
CA SER A 248 72.02 15.40 79.43
C SER A 248 71.38 15.06 78.05
N GLY A 249 71.00 16.11 77.29
CA GLY A 249 71.49 16.35 75.90
C GLY A 249 70.65 16.04 74.62
N ALA A 250 70.00 17.09 74.06
CA ALA A 250 69.97 17.56 72.64
C ALA A 250 69.41 16.77 71.41
N GLY A 251 68.51 17.46 70.65
CA GLY A 251 68.37 17.48 69.17
C GLY A 251 67.53 16.37 68.50
N GLY A 252 66.59 16.56 67.54
CA GLY A 252 66.11 17.68 66.72
C GLY A 252 65.65 17.16 65.33
N GLY A 253 64.41 17.48 64.87
CA GLY A 253 63.84 17.50 63.47
C GLY A 253 63.99 16.28 62.52
N GLY A 254 63.18 16.00 61.50
CA GLY A 254 62.03 16.64 60.86
C GLY A 254 61.89 16.15 59.39
N VAL A 255 60.70 15.65 59.02
CA VAL A 255 59.90 15.75 57.77
C VAL A 255 60.45 15.38 56.36
N GLY A 256 59.62 14.62 55.60
CA GLY A 256 59.42 14.83 54.16
C GLY A 256 58.73 13.68 53.41
N ASN A 257 57.46 13.82 52.99
CA ASN A 257 56.95 13.03 51.84
C ASN A 257 55.88 13.73 51.00
N ALA A 258 56.26 13.91 49.73
CA ALA A 258 55.57 14.10 48.45
C ALA A 258 54.03 14.24 48.38
N ALA A 259 53.60 15.35 47.78
CA ALA A 259 52.30 15.51 47.13
C ALA A 259 52.49 15.44 45.60
N GLY A 260 51.84 14.47 44.95
CA GLY A 260 51.76 14.35 43.49
C GLY A 260 50.42 14.88 42.99
N ALA A 261 50.45 15.95 42.20
CA ALA A 261 49.30 16.50 41.47
C ALA A 261 49.37 16.05 40.01
N GLY A 262 48.41 15.22 39.57
CA GLY A 262 48.24 14.80 38.18
C GLY A 262 47.35 15.77 37.42
N ALA A 263 47.93 16.51 36.48
CA ALA A 263 47.24 17.37 35.53
C ALA A 263 46.84 16.56 34.27
N GLY A 264 45.53 16.42 34.02
CA GLY A 264 44.99 15.85 32.79
C GLY A 264 44.80 16.92 31.72
N GLY A 265 45.67 16.94 30.71
CA GLY A 265 45.62 17.85 29.57
C GLY A 265 44.64 17.38 28.48
N GLY A 266 43.47 18.00 28.42
CA GLY A 266 42.58 17.95 27.25
C GLY A 266 42.81 19.17 26.37
N GLY A 267 43.55 19.01 25.27
CA GLY A 267 43.91 20.10 24.35
C GLY A 267 42.66 20.77 23.74
N LYS A 268 42.59 22.09 23.88
CA LYS A 268 41.62 22.93 23.16
C LYS A 268 42.00 22.97 21.67
N ALA A 269 41.00 23.08 20.79
CA ALA A 269 41.23 23.25 19.35
C ALA A 269 42.11 24.48 19.05
N SER A 270 43.04 24.36 18.11
CA SER A 270 43.89 25.48 17.72
C SER A 270 43.07 26.61 17.07
N PRO A 271 43.48 27.88 17.25
CA PRO A 271 42.91 29.00 16.51
C PRO A 271 42.97 28.74 14.99
N GLY A 272 41.83 28.86 14.29
CA GLY A 272 41.74 28.61 12.84
C GLY A 272 41.34 27.19 12.41
N TYR A 273 41.31 26.21 13.33
CA TYR A 273 40.84 24.85 13.00
C TYR A 273 39.37 24.83 12.55
N ALA A 274 38.52 25.61 13.22
CA ALA A 274 37.11 25.72 12.86
C ALA A 274 36.90 26.22 11.41
N ASP A 275 37.77 27.09 10.89
CA ASP A 275 37.66 27.62 9.53
C ASP A 275 38.05 26.58 8.48
N ARG A 276 39.06 25.74 8.75
CA ARG A 276 39.40 24.59 7.89
C ARG A 276 38.22 23.62 7.80
N VAL A 277 37.58 23.34 8.92
CA VAL A 277 36.39 22.48 8.96
C VAL A 277 35.22 23.13 8.21
N ARG A 278 34.96 24.43 8.41
CA ARG A 278 33.92 25.15 7.67
C ARG A 278 34.12 25.08 6.16
N ARG A 279 35.35 25.28 5.66
CA ARG A 279 35.67 25.17 4.22
C ARG A 279 35.37 23.77 3.66
N ARG A 280 35.55 22.73 4.47
CA ARG A 280 35.24 21.34 4.08
C ARG A 280 33.75 21.01 4.11
N VAL A 281 33.02 21.61 5.06
CA VAL A 281 31.59 21.34 5.29
C VAL A 281 30.68 22.19 4.40
N LYS A 282 31.02 23.47 4.18
CA LYS A 282 30.22 24.43 3.42
C LYS A 282 29.73 23.93 2.05
N PRO A 283 30.57 23.34 1.17
CA PRO A 283 30.08 22.85 -0.12
C PRO A 283 29.11 21.66 -0.02
N ASN A 284 29.04 20.98 1.13
CA ASN A 284 28.15 19.83 1.34
C ASN A 284 26.79 20.22 1.94
N ILE A 285 26.59 21.50 2.28
CA ILE A 285 25.31 22.01 2.78
C ILE A 285 24.36 22.18 1.60
N VAL A 286 23.41 21.26 1.49
CA VAL A 286 22.31 21.34 0.51
C VAL A 286 21.09 21.90 1.21
N PHE A 287 20.80 23.17 0.97
CA PHE A 287 19.65 23.88 1.52
C PHE A 287 19.02 24.75 0.43
N THR A 288 17.76 24.49 0.09
CA THR A 288 17.07 25.08 -1.09
C THR A 288 15.92 26.01 -0.70
N GLU A 289 15.74 26.32 0.58
CA GLU A 289 14.66 27.17 1.06
C GLU A 289 15.15 28.60 1.31
N ASP A 290 14.30 29.60 1.08
CA ASP A 290 14.61 30.99 1.43
C ASP A 290 14.36 31.21 2.92
N VAL A 291 15.36 31.73 3.62
CA VAL A 291 15.30 31.96 5.07
C VAL A 291 15.38 33.45 5.33
N PRO A 292 14.32 34.06 5.91
CA PRO A 292 14.36 35.46 6.30
C PRO A 292 15.42 35.67 7.40
N GLY A 293 16.33 36.63 7.17
CA GLY A 293 17.45 36.93 8.07
C GLY A 293 18.75 36.16 7.76
N ASN A 294 19.57 35.95 8.79
CA ASN A 294 20.79 35.13 8.75
C ASN A 294 20.94 34.33 10.06
N PRO A 295 20.03 33.37 10.31
CA PRO A 295 19.98 32.69 11.59
C PRO A 295 21.23 31.81 11.78
N THR A 296 21.71 31.76 13.02
CA THR A 296 23.01 31.18 13.35
C THR A 296 22.82 29.82 14.02
N ALA A 297 23.22 28.74 13.34
CA ALA A 297 23.27 27.39 13.90
C ALA A 297 24.64 27.14 14.53
N VAL A 298 24.67 26.63 15.76
CA VAL A 298 25.93 26.27 16.43
C VAL A 298 25.95 24.77 16.66
N VAL A 299 26.97 24.09 16.13
CA VAL A 299 27.14 22.63 16.20
C VAL A 299 28.37 22.29 17.04
N SER A 300 28.17 21.42 18.02
CA SER A 300 29.24 20.80 18.81
C SER A 300 29.64 19.49 18.13
N VAL A 301 30.91 19.36 17.78
CA VAL A 301 31.46 18.20 17.08
C VAL A 301 32.48 17.52 17.99
N GLN A 302 32.41 16.20 18.09
CA GLN A 302 33.43 15.36 18.72
C GLN A 302 34.12 14.52 17.66
N LEU A 303 35.46 14.49 17.71
CA LEU A 303 36.28 13.79 16.73
C LEU A 303 37.22 12.82 17.43
N ALA A 304 37.52 11.73 16.72
CA ALA A 304 38.64 10.88 17.06
C ALA A 304 39.97 11.53 16.63
N PRO A 305 41.12 11.13 17.21
CA PRO A 305 42.42 11.75 16.91
C PRO A 305 42.85 11.68 15.44
N ASP A 306 42.27 10.76 14.67
CA ASP A 306 42.50 10.54 13.24
C ASP A 306 41.70 11.51 12.33
N GLY A 307 40.70 12.21 12.88
CA GLY A 307 39.79 13.12 12.18
C GLY A 307 38.40 12.54 11.93
N SER A 308 38.12 11.30 12.35
CA SER A 308 36.84 10.63 12.15
C SER A 308 35.75 11.19 13.07
N LEU A 309 34.54 11.36 12.55
CA LEU A 309 33.41 11.91 13.30
C LEU A 309 32.89 10.93 14.34
N LEU A 310 32.95 11.30 15.63
CA LEU A 310 32.33 10.52 16.73
C LEU A 310 30.91 10.97 17.00
N SER A 311 30.69 12.29 17.07
CA SER A 311 29.35 12.85 17.24
C SER A 311 29.24 14.26 16.68
N ALA A 312 28.09 14.58 16.08
CA ALA A 312 27.71 15.93 15.70
C ALA A 312 26.34 16.22 16.32
N ARG A 313 26.27 17.28 17.14
CA ARG A 313 25.00 17.69 17.77
C ARG A 313 24.83 19.19 17.71
N LEU A 314 23.58 19.61 17.59
CA LEU A 314 23.22 21.01 17.62
C LEU A 314 23.35 21.54 19.06
N SER A 315 24.27 22.49 19.27
CA SER A 315 24.43 23.20 20.54
C SER A 315 23.49 24.38 20.66
N LYS A 316 23.15 25.04 19.55
CA LYS A 316 22.16 26.11 19.47
C LYS A 316 21.45 26.04 18.13
N SER A 317 20.13 25.89 18.16
CA SER A 317 19.30 25.92 16.96
C SER A 317 19.27 27.31 16.35
N SER A 318 19.26 27.35 15.02
CA SER A 318 19.06 28.57 14.25
C SER A 318 17.61 29.07 14.30
N GLY A 319 16.68 28.25 14.80
CA GLY A 319 15.24 28.50 14.73
C GLY A 319 14.59 28.00 13.44
N ASN A 320 15.39 27.50 12.48
CA ASN A 320 14.91 26.78 11.29
C ASN A 320 15.43 25.34 11.31
N SER A 321 14.52 24.38 11.46
CA SER A 321 14.84 22.95 11.51
C SER A 321 15.39 22.41 10.19
N GLY A 322 14.95 22.94 9.04
CA GLY A 322 15.48 22.61 7.73
C GLY A 322 16.95 22.98 7.59
N TRP A 323 17.32 24.20 8.02
CA TRP A 323 18.70 24.66 8.05
C TRP A 323 19.55 23.84 9.02
N ASP A 324 19.07 23.62 10.25
CA ASP A 324 19.80 22.86 11.27
C ASP A 324 20.08 21.42 10.80
N ASN A 325 19.10 20.75 10.19
CA ASN A 325 19.27 19.40 9.63
C ASN A 325 20.21 19.37 8.42
N ALA A 326 20.17 20.39 7.56
CA ALA A 326 21.08 20.50 6.43
C ALA A 326 22.55 20.64 6.90
N VAL A 327 22.77 21.44 7.95
CA VAL A 327 24.10 21.60 8.56
C VAL A 327 24.59 20.29 9.20
N LEU A 328 23.75 19.59 9.97
CA LEU A 328 24.14 18.31 10.59
C LEU A 328 24.52 17.27 9.53
N ARG A 329 23.70 17.11 8.48
CA ARG A 329 24.00 16.20 7.36
C ARG A 329 25.27 16.58 6.61
N ALA A 330 25.56 17.87 6.47
CA ALA A 330 26.76 18.33 5.80
C ALA A 330 28.03 18.02 6.62
N VAL A 331 27.95 18.12 7.96
CA VAL A 331 29.04 17.72 8.86
C VAL A 331 29.29 16.22 8.76
N GLU A 332 28.24 15.40 8.76
CA GLU A 332 28.33 13.95 8.59
C GLU A 332 28.92 13.55 7.24
N ARG A 333 28.50 14.19 6.13
CA ARG A 333 29.08 13.96 4.78
C ARG A 333 30.53 14.40 4.65
N SER A 334 31.03 15.18 5.59
CA SER A 334 32.39 15.71 5.56
C SER A 334 33.37 14.85 6.35
N ASP A 335 32.95 13.69 6.84
CA ASP A 335 33.80 12.69 7.50
C ASP A 335 34.79 12.05 6.49
N PRO A 336 36.10 11.97 6.79
CA PRO A 336 36.80 12.54 7.94
C PRO A 336 37.12 14.03 7.79
N LEU A 337 37.07 14.75 8.92
CA LEU A 337 37.41 16.17 9.01
C LEU A 337 38.93 16.42 8.98
N PRO A 338 39.38 17.60 8.51
CA PRO A 338 40.81 17.91 8.43
C PRO A 338 41.49 17.80 9.80
N ARG A 339 42.77 17.40 9.82
CA ARG A 339 43.56 17.32 11.05
C ARG A 339 44.06 18.70 11.47
N ASP A 340 44.32 18.87 12.76
CA ASP A 340 44.88 20.13 13.29
C ASP A 340 46.39 20.21 13.04
N GLU A 341 47.01 21.35 13.38
CA GLU A 341 48.44 21.64 13.16
C GLU A 341 49.37 20.63 13.85
N ASN A 342 48.86 20.00 14.93
CA ASN A 342 49.56 18.95 15.67
C ASN A 342 49.45 17.56 15.00
N GLY A 343 48.92 17.47 13.78
CA GLY A 343 48.69 16.22 13.05
C GLY A 343 47.57 15.34 13.61
N LYS A 344 46.84 15.82 14.64
CA LYS A 344 45.68 15.16 15.27
C LYS A 344 44.50 16.12 15.31
N ALA A 345 43.27 15.60 15.20
CA ALA A 345 42.08 16.41 15.40
C ALA A 345 41.79 16.65 16.89
N PRO A 346 41.23 17.81 17.29
CA PRO A 346 40.83 18.08 18.67
C PRO A 346 39.64 17.19 19.06
N ALA A 347 39.62 16.72 20.32
CA ALA A 347 38.58 15.80 20.80
C ALA A 347 37.16 16.40 20.74
N SER A 348 37.04 17.72 20.93
CA SER A 348 35.77 18.42 20.73
C SER A 348 35.99 19.88 20.40
N PHE A 349 35.10 20.44 19.59
CA PHE A 349 35.08 21.86 19.24
C PHE A 349 33.69 22.28 18.78
N THR A 350 33.47 23.60 18.71
CA THR A 350 32.19 24.18 18.32
C THR A 350 32.35 24.97 17.03
N ILE A 351 31.44 24.76 16.09
CA ILE A 351 31.40 25.43 14.79
C ILE A 351 30.08 26.16 14.66
N THR A 352 30.12 27.32 14.04
CA THR A 352 28.93 28.11 13.75
C THR A 352 28.67 28.11 12.24
N PHE A 353 27.43 27.98 11.81
CA PHE A 353 27.03 28.03 10.41
C PHE A 353 25.90 29.04 10.22
N ARG A 354 25.95 29.75 9.10
CA ARG A 354 25.02 30.81 8.71
C ARG A 354 24.63 30.62 7.25
N PRO A 355 23.34 30.73 6.86
CA PRO A 355 22.91 30.54 5.47
C PRO A 355 23.57 31.45 4.45
N LYS A 356 24.00 32.65 4.88
CA LYS A 356 24.53 33.70 3.99
C LYS A 356 26.04 33.94 4.13
N ASP A 357 26.77 33.08 4.86
CA ASP A 357 28.24 33.15 5.02
C ASP A 357 29.00 32.44 3.89
#